data_AF-A0A1W1XE79-F1
#
_entry.id   AF-A0A1W1XE79-F1
#
_cell.length_a   1.000
_cell.length_b   1.000
_cell.length_c   1.000
_cell.angle_alpha   90.00
_cell.angle_beta   90.00
_cell.angle_gamma   90.00
#
_symmetry.space_group_name_H-M   'P 1'
#
loop_
_entity.id
_entity.type
_entity.pdbx_description
1 polymer ?
#
loop_
_entity_poly.entity_id
_entity_poly.type
_entity_poly.pdbx_seq_one_letter_code
_entity_poly.pdbx_strand_id
1 'polypeptide(L)' 'MIVDEKNRGKGIGQGLIDKPCQIAKELGCKRFELDSGFQREGAHKFYESIGFEKRAYLFSKIL' A
#
# COMPACT_ATOMS: atom_id res chain seq x y z
N MET A 1 -0.04 -5.01 3.88
CA MET A 1 0.30 -4.36 5.17
C MET A 1 -0.87 -4.51 6.14
N ILE A 2 -0.59 -4.72 7.43
CA ILE A 2 -1.61 -4.81 8.49
C ILE A 2 -1.14 -3.94 9.66
N VAL A 3 -2.04 -3.11 10.19
CA VAL A 3 -1.86 -2.39 11.45
C VAL A 3 -3.00 -2.81 12.37
N ASP A 4 -2.65 -3.23 13.57
CA ASP A 4 -3.61 -3.56 14.62
C ASP A 4 -4.60 -2.42 14.84
N GLU A 5 -5.88 -2.75 15.04
CA GLU A 5 -6.96 -1.76 15.04
C GLU A 5 -6.78 -0.69 16.12
N LYS A 6 -6.28 -1.08 17.30
CA LYS A 6 -6.03 -0.17 18.44
C LYS A 6 -4.88 0.81 18.17
N ASN A 7 -4.15 0.60 17.08
CA ASN A 7 -2.96 1.35 16.72
C ASN A 7 -3.10 2.08 15.37
N ARG A 8 -4.25 1.99 14.72
CA ARG A 8 -4.55 2.78 13.51
C ARG A 8 -4.69 4.27 13.83
N GLY A 9 -4.47 5.12 12.83
CA GLY A 9 -4.56 6.58 12.98
C GLY A 9 -3.34 7.24 13.66
N LYS A 10 -2.34 6.45 14.10
CA LYS A 10 -1.13 6.95 14.77
C LYS A 10 0.08 7.12 13.83
N GLY A 11 -0.14 7.19 12.51
CA GLY A 11 0.94 7.29 11.51
C GLY A 11 1.76 6.00 11.27
N ILE A 12 1.50 4.92 12.00
CA ILE A 12 2.27 3.66 11.89
C ILE A 12 2.24 3.08 10.47
N GLY A 13 1.06 3.10 9.83
CA GLY A 13 0.93 2.59 8.46
C GLY A 13 1.82 3.34 7.47
N GLN A 14 1.96 4.66 7.62
CA GLN A 14 2.83 5.46 6.77
C GLN A 14 4.31 5.12 7.02
N GLY A 15 4.73 4.99 8.28
CA GLY A 15 6.09 4.56 8.61
C GLY A 15 6.44 3.17 8.05
N LEU A 16 5.48 2.25 8.01
CA LEU A 16 5.64 0.92 7.41
C LEU A 16 5.79 0.95 5.88
N ILE A 17 5.40 2.04 5.21
CA ILE A 17 5.57 2.21 3.75
C ILE A 17 6.80 3.04 3.44
N ASP A 18 7.01 4.15 4.15
CA ASP A 18 8.08 5.10 3.87
C ASP A 18 9.47 4.45 3.97
N LYS A 19 9.69 3.62 4.99
CA LYS A 19 11.00 3.00 5.20
C LYS A 19 11.35 2.00 4.07
N PRO A 20 10.48 1.04 3.69
CA PRO A 20 10.72 0.21 2.52
C PRO A 20 10.84 1.00 1.21
N CYS A 21 10.03 2.05 0.99
CA CYS A 21 10.13 2.90 -0.19
C CYS A 21 11.48 3.62 -0.27
N GLN A 22 12.01 4.11 0.86
CA GLN A 22 13.33 4.71 0.92
C GLN A 22 14.41 3.70 0.53
N ILE A 23 14.38 2.49 1.11
CA ILE A 23 15.35 1.43 0.79
C ILE A 23 15.27 1.05 -0.69
N ALA A 24 14.06 0.87 -1.23
CA ALA A 24 13.85 0.56 -2.63
C ALA A 24 14.45 1.65 -3.55
N LYS A 25 14.27 2.92 -3.18
CA LYS A 25 14.87 4.05 -3.90
C LYS A 25 16.40 4.03 -3.86
N GLU A 26 16.99 3.75 -2.70
CA GLU A 26 18.44 3.62 -2.53
C GLU A 26 19.03 2.45 -3.34
N LEU A 27 18.25 1.37 -3.54
CA LEU A 27 18.60 0.23 -4.39
C LEU A 27 18.34 0.48 -5.89
N GLY A 28 17.90 1.67 -6.28
CA GLY A 28 17.62 2.01 -7.67
C GLY A 28 16.31 1.40 -8.23
N CYS A 29 15.42 0.91 -7.37
CA CYS A 29 14.10 0.47 -7.78
C CYS A 29 13.29 1.67 -8.29
N LYS A 30 12.59 1.48 -9.42
CA LYS A 30 11.80 2.53 -10.07
C LYS A 30 10.37 2.63 -9.57
N ARG A 31 9.89 1.61 -8.83
CA ARG A 31 8.49 1.49 -8.46
C ARG A 31 8.29 0.65 -7.21
N PHE A 32 7.24 0.97 -6.47
CA PHE A 32 6.71 0.19 -5.36
C PHE A 32 5.23 -0.09 -5.68
N GLU A 33 4.84 -1.36 -5.78
CA GLU A 33 3.49 -1.77 -6.18
C GLU A 33 2.91 -2.74 -5.15
N LEU A 34 1.58 -2.71 -5.05
CA LEU A 34 0.82 -3.61 -4.20
C LEU A 34 -0.57 -3.82 -4.79
N ASP A 35 -1.15 -4.98 -4.51
CA ASP A 35 -2.55 -5.26 -4.78
C ASP A 35 -3.37 -5.14 -3.49
N SER A 36 -4.57 -4.59 -3.60
CA SER A 36 -5.52 -4.50 -2.48
C SER A 36 -6.92 -4.83 -2.97
N GLY A 37 -7.52 -5.86 -2.40
CA GLY A 37 -8.87 -6.31 -2.75
C GLY A 37 -9.91 -5.19 -2.67
N PHE A 38 -10.93 -5.27 -3.53
CA PHE A 38 -11.95 -4.22 -3.71
C PHE A 38 -12.69 -3.86 -2.43
N GLN A 39 -12.88 -4.81 -1.51
CA GLN A 39 -13.56 -4.61 -0.23
C GLN A 39 -12.76 -3.76 0.77
N ARG A 40 -11.48 -3.47 0.51
CA ARG A 40 -10.59 -2.76 1.45
C ARG A 40 -10.52 -1.26 1.15
N GLU A 41 -11.67 -0.60 1.03
CA GLU A 41 -11.76 0.83 0.68
C GLU A 41 -10.91 1.74 1.61
N GLY A 42 -10.88 1.44 2.91
CA GLY A 42 -10.05 2.20 3.87
C GLY A 42 -8.56 2.09 3.57
N ALA A 43 -8.09 0.94 3.08
CA ALA A 43 -6.72 0.77 2.64
C ALA A 43 -6.45 1.52 1.33
N HIS A 44 -7.39 1.52 0.38
CA HIS A 44 -7.26 2.30 -0.86
C HIS A 44 -7.13 3.79 -0.57
N LYS A 45 -8.02 4.35 0.28
CA LYS A 45 -7.93 5.75 0.71
C LYS A 45 -6.61 6.06 1.38
N PHE A 46 -6.10 5.14 2.21
CA PHE A 46 -4.80 5.28 2.84
C PHE A 46 -3.67 5.33 1.79
N TYR A 47 -3.62 4.38 0.84
CA TYR A 47 -2.57 4.35 -0.18
C TYR A 47 -2.62 5.58 -1.10
N GLU A 48 -3.81 6.01 -1.53
CA GLU A 48 -4.02 7.25 -2.29
C GLU A 48 -3.51 8.48 -1.50
N SER A 49 -3.79 8.54 -0.18
CA SER A 49 -3.35 9.66 0.66
C SER A 49 -1.83 9.78 0.81
N ILE A 50 -1.08 8.70 0.56
CA ILE A 50 0.39 8.68 0.61
C ILE A 50 1.03 8.58 -0.78
N GLY A 51 0.27 8.88 -1.84
CA GLY A 51 0.80 9.06 -3.20
C GLY A 51 0.81 7.82 -4.10
N PHE A 52 0.11 6.74 -3.74
CA PHE A 52 -0.12 5.63 -4.67
C PHE A 52 -1.25 5.96 -5.64
N GLU A 53 -1.15 5.39 -6.84
CA GLU A 53 -2.15 5.52 -7.90
C GLU A 53 -2.76 4.16 -8.25
N LYS A 54 -4.05 4.15 -8.61
CA LYS A 54 -4.71 2.97 -9.18
C LYS A 54 -4.26 2.80 -10.63
N ARG A 55 -3.37 1.83 -10.89
CA ARG A 55 -2.76 1.64 -12.22
C ARG A 55 -3.29 0.46 -13.03
N ALA A 56 -3.88 -0.54 -12.37
CA ALA A 56 -4.34 -1.75 -13.02
C ALA A 56 -5.51 -2.40 -12.26
N TYR A 57 -6.23 -3.28 -12.96
CA TYR A 57 -7.15 -4.24 -12.37
C TYR A 57 -6.48 -5.61 -12.27
N LEU A 58 -6.63 -6.27 -11.12
CA LEU A 58 -6.22 -7.65 -10.93
C LEU A 58 -7.38 -8.59 -11.31
N PHE A 59 -7.18 -9.45 -12.30
CA PHE A 59 -8.17 -10.41 -12.78
C PHE A 59 -7.83 -11.83 -12.31
N SER A 60 -8.85 -12.63 -11.99
CA SER A 60 -8.70 -14.06 -11.71
C SER A 60 -9.90 -14.85 -12.25
N LYS A 61 -9.69 -16.13 -12.58
CA LYS A 61 -10.73 -17.06 -13.03
C LYS A 61 -10.52 -18.39 -12.32
N ILE A 62 -11.55 -18.87 -11.62
CA ILE A 62 -11.61 -20.25 -11.13
C ILE A 62 -12.07 -21.11 -12.32
N LEU A 63 -11.40 -22.25 -12.52
CA LEU A 63 -11.72 -23.21 -13.58
C LEU A 63 -12.78 -24.21 -13.10
#